data_AF-A0AAW0P8I3-F1
#
_entry.id   AF-A0AAW0P8I3-F1
#
_cell.length_a   1.000
_cell.length_b   1.000
_cell.length_c   1.000
_cell.angle_alpha   90.00
_cell.angle_beta   90.00
_cell.angle_gamma   90.00
#
_symmetry.space_group_name_H-M   'P 1'
#
loop_
_entity.id
_entity.type
_entity.pdbx_description
1 polymer ?
#
loop_
_entity_poly.entity_id
_entity_poly.type
_entity_poly.pdbx_seq_one_letter_code
_entity_poly.pdbx_strand_id
1 'polypeptide(L)'
;MATPLTPQGPVCFSVALYTYEDETNDLTLAASGGGGLSEITLTFDNSLVMYGFCSIKEQTAALPRYILINWVGDDVPDARKCACASHVATIADFFQGVEVIVNASSLEDIEPSAIGQRLTNGTTAVASPVLSRLKTREEEHPDVGTVYEKTNAEMEMKKINREEFWEQAKREEELRKEEERKKAADERRKFEEERMELERLEQENREKRYREREKEIEEHRKKLQEEEEAREKQQNQPPAASDPNMEDLGLDKKESEVEEAKAIIASGKGGKGIGRKEEGED
;
A
#
# COMPACT_ATOMS: atom_id res chain seq x y z
N MET A 1 -36.77 53.97 29.10
CA MET A 1 -37.18 52.66 28.55
C MET A 1 -36.67 52.61 27.13
N ALA A 2 -35.57 51.89 26.90
CA ALA A 2 -35.01 51.73 25.57
C ALA A 2 -35.93 50.80 24.78
N THR A 3 -36.44 51.28 23.66
CA THR A 3 -37.18 50.48 22.68
C THR A 3 -36.31 49.31 22.21
N PRO A 4 -36.82 48.06 22.18
CA PRO A 4 -36.11 46.98 21.53
C PRO A 4 -36.09 47.28 20.02
N LEU A 5 -34.89 47.36 19.46
CA LEU A 5 -34.71 47.38 18.00
C LEU A 5 -35.19 46.03 17.47
N THR A 6 -36.32 46.06 16.78
CA THR A 6 -36.91 44.95 16.03
C THR A 6 -35.85 44.34 15.09
N PRO A 7 -35.80 43.01 14.92
CA PRO A 7 -34.83 42.37 14.04
C PRO A 7 -34.95 42.91 12.62
N GLN A 8 -33.80 43.23 12.02
CA GLN A 8 -33.70 43.73 10.67
C GLN A 8 -34.33 42.72 9.69
N GLY A 9 -35.37 43.15 8.98
CA GLY A 9 -36.01 42.41 7.89
C GLY A 9 -35.07 42.18 6.70
N PRO A 10 -35.48 41.37 5.73
CA PRO A 10 -34.61 40.45 5.01
C PRO A 10 -33.63 41.17 4.08
N VAL A 11 -32.36 40.95 4.36
CA VAL A 11 -31.31 40.73 3.35
C VAL A 11 -31.94 40.03 2.13
N CYS A 12 -32.00 40.73 0.99
CA CYS A 12 -32.59 40.19 -0.21
C CYS A 12 -31.68 39.07 -0.72
N PHE A 13 -32.19 37.84 -0.68
CA PHE A 13 -31.46 36.64 -1.02
C PHE A 13 -32.20 35.96 -2.16
N SER A 14 -31.65 36.06 -3.37
CA SER A 14 -32.06 35.14 -4.43
C SER A 14 -31.21 33.88 -4.30
N VAL A 15 -31.87 32.73 -4.31
CA VAL A 15 -31.20 31.43 -4.25
C VAL A 15 -31.72 30.52 -5.34
N ALA A 16 -30.81 29.75 -5.94
CA ALA A 16 -31.10 28.70 -6.90
C ALA A 16 -30.39 27.42 -6.47
N LEU A 17 -31.10 26.30 -6.45
CA LEU A 17 -30.59 24.99 -6.10
C LEU A 17 -30.58 24.12 -7.34
N TYR A 18 -29.44 23.52 -7.62
CA TYR A 18 -29.21 22.62 -8.74
C TYR A 18 -28.93 21.22 -8.22
N THR A 19 -29.41 20.20 -8.93
CA THR A 19 -29.11 18.80 -8.63
C THR A 19 -28.83 18.04 -9.94
N TYR A 20 -28.24 16.87 -9.82
CA TYR A 20 -27.99 16.02 -10.98
C TYR A 20 -29.27 15.33 -11.43
N GLU A 21 -29.45 15.20 -12.74
CA GLU A 21 -30.50 14.38 -13.32
C GLU A 21 -30.08 12.90 -13.28
N ASP A 22 -30.70 12.14 -12.38
CA ASP A 22 -30.44 10.70 -12.18
C ASP A 22 -28.94 10.35 -12.06
N GLU A 23 -28.46 9.43 -12.91
CA GLU A 23 -27.06 9.00 -12.96
C GLU A 23 -26.19 9.84 -13.91
N THR A 24 -26.77 10.84 -14.59
CA THR A 24 -26.02 11.68 -15.53
C THR A 24 -25.20 12.74 -14.80
N ASN A 25 -24.29 13.40 -15.51
CA ASN A 25 -23.52 14.53 -14.97
C ASN A 25 -24.14 15.88 -15.35
N ASP A 26 -25.40 15.88 -15.77
CA ASP A 26 -26.12 17.08 -16.18
C ASP A 26 -26.83 17.70 -14.98
N LEU A 27 -26.63 19.00 -14.79
CA LEU A 27 -27.23 19.76 -13.70
C LEU A 27 -28.58 20.35 -14.14
N THR A 28 -29.59 20.13 -13.32
CA THR A 28 -30.95 20.66 -13.49
C THR A 28 -31.31 21.57 -12.32
N LEU A 29 -32.19 22.55 -12.56
CA LEU A 29 -32.69 23.43 -11.51
C LEU A 29 -33.73 22.66 -10.67
N ALA A 30 -33.40 22.37 -9.43
CA ALA A 30 -34.29 21.71 -8.49
C ALA A 30 -35.30 22.70 -7.88
N ALA A 31 -34.82 23.87 -7.47
CA ALA A 31 -35.65 24.91 -6.88
C ALA A 31 -35.00 26.29 -7.02
N SER A 32 -35.83 27.34 -7.02
CA SER A 32 -35.36 28.73 -6.94
C SER A 32 -36.30 29.53 -6.07
N GLY A 33 -35.75 30.38 -5.20
CA GLY A 33 -36.52 31.16 -4.23
C GLY A 33 -35.98 32.57 -4.07
N GLY A 34 -36.88 33.49 -3.68
CA GLY A 34 -36.54 34.88 -3.34
C GLY A 34 -36.60 35.16 -1.83
N GLY A 35 -37.06 34.20 -1.03
CA GLY A 35 -37.08 34.25 0.43
C GLY A 35 -35.74 33.89 1.06
N GLY A 36 -34.74 33.57 0.25
CA GLY A 36 -33.39 33.30 0.67
C GLY A 36 -33.14 31.89 1.15
N LEU A 37 -32.10 31.78 1.98
CA LEU A 37 -31.55 30.50 2.33
C LEU A 37 -32.52 29.62 3.13
N SER A 38 -33.27 30.23 4.07
CA SER A 38 -34.27 29.54 4.89
C SER A 38 -35.40 28.88 4.09
N GLU A 39 -35.71 29.40 2.90
CA GLU A 39 -36.74 28.81 2.03
C GLU A 39 -36.25 27.52 1.38
N ILE A 40 -34.96 27.48 1.01
CA ILE A 40 -34.39 26.35 0.28
C ILE A 40 -33.73 25.31 1.19
N THR A 41 -33.49 25.64 2.47
CA THR A 41 -32.98 24.71 3.48
C THR A 41 -33.79 23.41 3.56
N LEU A 42 -35.11 23.49 3.34
CA LEU A 42 -36.02 22.33 3.37
C LEU A 42 -35.99 21.48 2.10
N THR A 43 -35.38 21.97 1.02
CA THR A 43 -35.30 21.28 -0.28
C THR A 43 -34.04 20.45 -0.41
N PHE A 44 -33.07 20.60 0.50
CA PHE A 44 -31.86 19.78 0.50
C PHE A 44 -32.18 18.33 0.85
N ASP A 45 -31.64 17.41 0.05
CA ASP A 45 -31.83 15.97 0.21
C ASP A 45 -30.50 15.30 0.59
N ASN A 46 -30.53 14.46 1.62
CA ASN A 46 -29.35 13.74 2.10
C ASN A 46 -28.90 12.60 1.16
N SER A 47 -29.76 12.17 0.23
CA SER A 47 -29.44 11.14 -0.76
C SER A 47 -28.81 11.69 -2.04
N LEU A 48 -28.74 13.02 -2.19
CA LEU A 48 -28.28 13.68 -3.42
C LEU A 48 -27.14 14.66 -3.17
N VAL A 49 -26.38 14.90 -4.24
CA VAL A 49 -25.45 16.03 -4.32
C VAL A 49 -26.20 17.20 -4.95
N MET A 50 -26.11 18.36 -4.30
CA MET A 50 -26.80 19.57 -4.75
C MET A 50 -25.86 20.77 -4.70
N TYR A 51 -26.13 21.77 -5.54
CA TYR A 51 -25.39 23.02 -5.59
C TYR A 51 -26.33 24.18 -5.38
N GLY A 52 -26.16 24.92 -4.29
CA GLY A 52 -26.92 26.12 -4.00
C GLY A 52 -26.15 27.36 -4.43
N PHE A 53 -26.66 28.16 -5.37
CA PHE A 53 -26.11 29.46 -5.69
C PHE A 53 -26.95 30.55 -5.04
N CYS A 54 -26.34 31.36 -4.17
CA CYS A 54 -27.02 32.39 -3.38
C CYS A 54 -26.37 33.75 -3.59
N SER A 55 -27.20 34.78 -3.81
CA SER A 55 -26.76 36.18 -3.79
C SER A 55 -27.07 36.80 -2.43
N ILE A 56 -26.06 37.29 -1.72
CA ILE A 56 -26.20 37.99 -0.45
C ILE A 56 -25.98 39.48 -0.66
N LYS A 57 -27.00 40.28 -0.38
CA LYS A 57 -26.88 41.75 -0.37
C LYS A 57 -26.72 42.25 1.06
N GLU A 58 -25.50 42.58 1.44
CA GLU A 58 -25.22 43.21 2.74
C GLU A 58 -25.64 44.69 2.73
N GLN A 59 -26.22 45.21 3.81
CA GLN A 59 -26.67 46.61 3.88
C GLN A 59 -25.50 47.61 3.77
N THR A 60 -24.29 47.20 4.14
CA THR A 60 -23.05 47.98 4.10
C THR A 60 -22.36 47.92 2.74
N ALA A 61 -22.66 46.91 1.92
CA ALA A 61 -21.98 46.68 0.65
C ALA A 61 -22.81 47.24 -0.53
N ALA A 62 -22.12 47.94 -1.43
CA ALA A 62 -22.76 48.47 -2.65
C ALA A 62 -23.07 47.37 -3.69
N LEU A 63 -22.35 46.25 -3.64
CA LEU A 63 -22.48 45.13 -4.57
C LEU A 63 -22.92 43.85 -3.82
N PRO A 64 -23.77 43.01 -4.45
CA PRO A 64 -24.10 41.70 -3.90
C PRO A 64 -22.87 40.79 -3.93
N ARG A 65 -22.72 39.96 -2.90
CA ARG A 65 -21.75 38.87 -2.85
C ARG A 65 -22.42 37.59 -3.31
N TYR A 66 -21.72 36.77 -4.09
CA TYR A 66 -22.25 35.48 -4.55
C TYR A 66 -21.56 34.33 -3.85
N ILE A 67 -22.34 33.33 -3.48
CA ILE A 67 -21.89 32.17 -2.71
C ILE A 67 -22.35 30.92 -3.40
N LEU A 68 -21.44 29.95 -3.49
CA LEU A 68 -21.74 28.61 -3.93
C LEU A 68 -21.74 27.68 -2.72
N ILE A 69 -22.87 27.05 -2.47
CA ILE A 69 -23.05 26.00 -1.47
C ILE A 69 -22.88 24.67 -2.21
N ASN A 70 -21.85 23.93 -1.83
CA ASN A 70 -21.63 22.56 -2.27
C ASN A 70 -22.24 21.62 -1.22
N TRP A 71 -23.45 21.13 -1.49
CA TRP A 71 -24.16 20.20 -0.63
C TRP A 71 -23.86 18.77 -1.02
N VAL A 72 -23.33 18.00 -0.07
CA VAL A 72 -23.09 16.57 -0.23
C VAL A 72 -23.84 15.85 0.87
N GLY A 73 -24.98 15.25 0.51
CA GLY A 73 -25.77 14.47 1.44
C GLY A 73 -25.02 13.24 1.99
N ASP A 74 -25.35 12.87 3.23
CA ASP A 74 -24.70 11.77 3.94
C ASP A 74 -24.92 10.42 3.24
N ASP A 75 -26.12 10.20 2.69
CA ASP A 75 -26.55 8.94 2.06
C ASP A 75 -26.08 8.81 0.59
N VAL A 76 -25.32 9.79 0.07
CA VAL A 76 -24.72 9.71 -1.26
C VAL A 76 -23.59 8.66 -1.29
N PRO A 77 -23.53 7.77 -2.31
CA PRO A 77 -22.41 6.83 -2.45
C PRO A 77 -21.05 7.52 -2.59
N ASP A 78 -20.02 7.00 -1.93
CA ASP A 78 -18.67 7.60 -1.91
C ASP A 78 -18.06 7.79 -3.31
N ALA A 79 -18.34 6.88 -4.23
CA ALA A 79 -17.92 7.01 -5.64
C ALA A 79 -18.48 8.27 -6.29
N ARG A 80 -19.75 8.61 -6.00
CA ARG A 80 -20.42 9.82 -6.51
C ARG A 80 -19.88 11.06 -5.82
N LYS A 81 -19.66 11.02 -4.50
CA LYS A 81 -19.03 12.13 -3.73
C LYS A 81 -17.66 12.50 -4.33
N CYS A 82 -16.84 11.50 -4.63
CA CYS A 82 -15.52 11.69 -5.22
C CYS A 82 -15.59 12.30 -6.63
N ALA A 83 -16.48 11.80 -7.49
CA ALA A 83 -16.67 12.35 -8.82
C ALA A 83 -17.16 13.81 -8.77
N CYS A 84 -18.20 14.10 -8.00
CA CYS A 84 -18.81 15.43 -7.90
C CYS A 84 -17.89 16.47 -7.25
N ALA A 85 -16.93 16.07 -6.41
CA ALA A 85 -15.92 16.98 -5.87
C ALA A 85 -15.08 17.66 -6.97
N SER A 86 -14.80 16.96 -8.07
CA SER A 86 -14.07 17.53 -9.22
C SER A 86 -14.90 18.54 -10.01
N HIS A 87 -16.24 18.42 -9.96
CA HIS A 87 -17.15 19.30 -10.69
C HIS A 87 -17.30 20.68 -10.01
N VAL A 88 -17.07 20.77 -8.70
CA VAL A 88 -17.25 22.00 -7.89
C VAL A 88 -16.52 23.20 -8.52
N ALA A 89 -15.26 23.02 -8.95
CA ALA A 89 -14.48 24.08 -9.56
C ALA A 89 -15.09 24.57 -10.88
N THR A 90 -15.50 23.63 -11.74
CA THR A 90 -16.13 23.94 -13.03
C THR A 90 -17.45 24.69 -12.86
N ILE A 91 -18.25 24.31 -11.84
CA ILE A 91 -19.51 24.94 -11.51
C ILE A 91 -19.29 26.35 -10.94
N ALA A 92 -18.29 26.52 -10.07
CA ALA A 92 -17.92 27.83 -9.53
C ALA A 92 -17.47 28.79 -10.65
N ASP A 93 -16.70 28.30 -11.61
CA ASP A 93 -16.26 29.06 -12.79
C ASP A 93 -17.44 29.40 -13.71
N PHE A 94 -18.40 28.49 -13.86
CA PHE A 94 -19.61 28.72 -14.66
C PHE A 94 -20.45 29.89 -14.11
N PHE A 95 -20.65 29.96 -12.80
CA PHE A 95 -21.46 31.01 -12.18
C PHE A 95 -20.76 32.38 -12.09
N GLN A 96 -19.47 32.46 -12.44
CA GLN A 96 -18.64 33.68 -12.53
C GLN A 96 -18.85 34.70 -11.40
N GLY A 97 -17.87 34.83 -10.51
CA GLY A 97 -17.91 35.80 -9.42
C GLY A 97 -18.44 35.25 -8.09
N VAL A 98 -18.38 33.92 -7.92
CA VAL A 98 -18.49 33.28 -6.60
C VAL A 98 -17.35 33.79 -5.71
N GLU A 99 -17.70 34.42 -4.60
CA GLU A 99 -16.73 34.94 -3.63
C GLU A 99 -16.29 33.87 -2.63
N VAL A 100 -17.24 33.04 -2.21
CA VAL A 100 -17.01 31.97 -1.22
C VAL A 100 -17.71 30.69 -1.65
N ILE A 101 -17.01 29.56 -1.51
CA ILE A 101 -17.58 28.23 -1.64
C ILE A 101 -17.75 27.64 -0.24
N VAL A 102 -18.97 27.26 0.11
CA VAL A 102 -19.33 26.65 1.38
C VAL A 102 -19.61 25.17 1.15
N ASN A 103 -18.79 24.29 1.73
CA ASN A 103 -19.09 22.86 1.74
C ASN A 103 -20.03 22.57 2.91
N ALA A 104 -21.17 21.96 2.63
CA ALA A 104 -22.20 21.62 3.59
C ALA A 104 -22.60 20.15 3.43
N SER A 105 -22.80 19.46 4.54
CA SER A 105 -23.44 18.14 4.58
C SER A 105 -24.61 18.09 5.55
N SER A 106 -24.81 19.16 6.33
CA SER A 106 -25.88 19.29 7.30
C SER A 106 -26.55 20.67 7.19
N LEU A 107 -27.81 20.77 7.63
CA LEU A 107 -28.54 22.03 7.61
C LEU A 107 -27.88 23.10 8.49
N GLU A 108 -27.11 22.69 9.50
CA GLU A 108 -26.35 23.59 10.38
C GLU A 108 -25.26 24.36 9.62
N ASP A 109 -24.67 23.77 8.59
CA ASP A 109 -23.66 24.42 7.74
C ASP A 109 -24.27 25.49 6.83
N ILE A 110 -25.58 25.41 6.60
CA ILE A 110 -26.35 26.30 5.74
C ILE A 110 -27.05 27.40 6.56
N GLU A 111 -26.86 27.45 7.88
CA GLU A 111 -27.42 28.53 8.68
C GLU A 111 -26.85 29.90 8.26
N PRO A 112 -27.67 30.97 8.19
CA PRO A 112 -27.19 32.31 7.84
C PRO A 112 -26.04 32.81 8.72
N SER A 113 -26.00 32.36 9.97
CA SER A 113 -24.92 32.67 10.92
C SER A 113 -23.60 31.99 10.52
N ALA A 114 -23.63 30.72 10.15
CA ALA A 114 -22.47 29.95 9.70
C ALA A 114 -21.92 30.51 8.39
N ILE A 115 -22.80 30.79 7.42
CA ILE A 115 -22.41 31.41 6.15
C ILE A 115 -21.90 32.84 6.36
N GLY A 116 -22.55 33.63 7.21
CA GLY A 116 -22.11 34.98 7.58
C GLY A 116 -20.71 34.99 8.18
N GLN A 117 -20.42 34.02 9.06
CA GLN A 117 -19.09 33.85 9.63
C GLN A 117 -18.07 33.44 8.56
N ARG A 118 -18.42 32.51 7.65
CA ARG A 118 -17.55 32.11 6.52
C ARG A 118 -17.29 33.26 5.55
N LEU A 119 -18.26 34.14 5.32
CA LEU A 119 -18.08 35.36 4.53
C LEU A 119 -17.15 36.35 5.21
N THR A 120 -17.33 36.58 6.51
CA THR A 120 -16.50 37.51 7.30
C THR A 120 -15.06 37.01 7.42
N ASN A 121 -14.89 35.71 7.63
CA ASN A 121 -13.60 35.03 7.65
C ASN A 121 -13.02 34.81 6.24
N GLY A 122 -13.85 34.78 5.20
CA GLY A 122 -13.44 34.68 3.81
C GLY A 122 -12.94 36.02 3.27
N THR A 123 -13.58 37.12 3.67
CA THR A 123 -13.08 38.50 3.46
C THR A 123 -11.84 38.79 4.30
N THR A 124 -11.69 38.13 5.45
CA THR A 124 -10.47 38.17 6.25
C THR A 124 -9.64 36.93 5.97
N ALA A 125 -9.08 36.81 4.75
CA ALA A 125 -8.11 35.78 4.33
C ALA A 125 -7.76 34.83 5.48
N VAL A 126 -8.44 33.68 5.54
CA VAL A 126 -8.17 32.62 6.52
C VAL A 126 -6.75 32.13 6.28
N ALA A 127 -5.83 32.90 6.84
CA ALA A 127 -4.44 32.58 6.91
C ALA A 127 -4.38 31.42 7.90
N SER A 128 -4.25 30.22 7.35
CA SER A 128 -3.47 29.16 7.99
C SER A 128 -2.30 29.80 8.75
N PRO A 129 -1.86 29.28 9.91
CA PRO A 129 -0.67 29.78 10.60
C PRO A 129 0.56 29.90 9.69
N VAL A 130 0.56 29.15 8.58
CA VAL A 130 1.53 29.21 7.48
C VAL A 130 1.42 30.50 6.66
N LEU A 131 0.21 30.98 6.35
CA LEU A 131 -0.06 32.23 5.63
C LEU A 131 0.16 33.48 6.49
N SER A 132 0.05 33.38 7.82
CA SER A 132 0.41 34.50 8.72
C SER A 132 1.91 34.80 8.70
N ARG A 133 2.76 33.80 8.41
CA ARG A 133 4.20 33.99 8.21
C ARG A 133 4.57 34.56 6.84
N LEU A 134 3.63 34.55 5.88
CA LEU A 134 3.79 35.12 4.54
C LEU A 134 3.37 36.60 4.47
N LYS A 135 2.85 37.18 5.57
CA LYS A 135 2.81 38.63 5.73
C LYS A 135 4.21 39.14 6.08
N THR A 136 5.10 39.18 5.09
CA THR A 136 6.20 40.14 5.11
C THR A 136 5.58 41.52 5.04
N ARG A 137 5.46 42.12 6.23
CA ARG A 137 5.44 43.55 6.53
C ARG A 137 5.09 44.44 5.33
N GLU A 138 3.82 44.82 5.22
CA GLU A 138 3.50 46.13 4.63
C GLU A 138 4.29 47.17 5.45
N GLU A 139 5.47 47.54 4.96
CA GLU A 139 6.05 48.81 5.34
C GLU A 139 5.18 49.89 4.73
N GLU A 140 4.59 50.71 5.60
CA GLU A 140 4.07 52.02 5.24
C GLU A 140 5.20 52.80 4.57
N HIS A 141 5.24 52.77 3.23
CA HIS A 141 6.14 53.64 2.49
C HIS A 141 5.47 55.02 2.36
N PRO A 142 6.10 56.09 2.89
CA PRO A 142 5.63 57.45 2.64
C PRO A 142 5.80 57.76 1.15
N ASP A 143 4.89 58.56 0.63
CA ASP A 143 4.80 59.07 -0.75
C ASP A 143 6.17 59.19 -1.46
N VAL A 144 6.39 58.36 -2.50
CA VAL A 144 7.63 58.38 -3.30
C VAL A 144 7.36 58.91 -4.70
N GLY A 145 7.95 60.08 -4.97
CA GLY A 145 8.08 60.65 -6.31
C GLY A 145 8.76 59.68 -7.28
N THR A 146 8.34 59.74 -8.53
CA THR A 146 8.73 58.80 -9.59
C THR A 146 10.23 58.81 -9.86
N VAL A 147 10.95 57.82 -9.33
CA VAL A 147 12.23 57.34 -9.88
C VAL A 147 12.13 55.83 -9.99
N TYR A 148 12.03 55.33 -11.22
CA TYR A 148 11.92 53.90 -11.50
C TYR A 148 13.31 53.25 -11.45
N GLU A 149 13.53 52.36 -10.49
CA GLU A 149 14.66 51.45 -10.48
C GLU A 149 14.15 50.05 -10.84
N LYS A 150 14.68 49.47 -11.92
CA LYS A 150 14.16 48.22 -12.49
C LYS A 150 14.61 47.05 -11.61
N THR A 151 13.70 46.52 -10.80
CA THR A 151 13.96 45.37 -9.94
C THR A 151 14.31 44.14 -10.79
N ASN A 152 15.54 43.63 -10.63
CA ASN A 152 15.99 42.42 -11.31
C ASN A 152 15.57 41.19 -10.49
N ALA A 153 14.47 40.54 -10.90
CA ALA A 153 13.87 39.37 -10.24
C ALA A 153 14.86 38.19 -10.04
N GLU A 154 15.93 38.14 -10.84
CA GLU A 154 16.96 37.10 -10.77
C GLU A 154 17.86 37.23 -9.53
N MET A 155 18.04 38.45 -8.99
CA MET A 155 18.84 38.68 -7.78
C MET A 155 18.04 38.48 -6.49
N GLU A 156 16.72 38.73 -6.52
CA GLU A 156 15.82 38.48 -5.39
C GLU A 156 15.60 36.96 -5.16
N MET A 157 15.52 36.17 -6.24
CA MET A 157 15.37 34.71 -6.18
C MET A 157 16.61 33.98 -5.65
N LYS A 158 17.80 34.60 -5.69
CA LYS A 158 19.04 34.03 -5.11
C LYS A 158 19.16 34.19 -3.60
N LYS A 159 18.27 34.97 -2.97
CA LYS A 159 18.38 35.34 -1.55
C LYS A 159 17.56 34.43 -0.62
N ILE A 160 16.70 33.57 -1.16
CA ILE A 160 15.90 32.64 -0.35
C ILE A 160 16.09 31.23 -0.88
N ASN A 161 16.38 30.34 0.06
CA ASN A 161 17.03 29.04 -0.10
C ASN A 161 16.18 27.98 -0.80
N ARG A 162 15.86 28.21 -2.08
CA ARG A 162 15.03 27.31 -2.88
C ARG A 162 15.75 26.00 -3.21
N GLU A 163 17.06 26.06 -3.43
CA GLU A 163 17.87 24.88 -3.74
C GLU A 163 18.00 23.94 -2.55
N GLU A 164 18.24 24.44 -1.32
CA GLU A 164 18.31 23.57 -0.14
C GLU A 164 16.98 22.86 0.15
N PHE A 165 15.83 23.50 -0.09
CA PHE A 165 14.53 22.85 0.13
C PHE A 165 14.30 21.69 -0.84
N TRP A 166 14.58 21.90 -2.13
CA TRP A 166 14.49 20.84 -3.13
C TRP A 166 15.56 19.76 -2.91
N GLU A 167 16.76 20.13 -2.47
CA GLU A 167 17.84 19.21 -2.18
C GLU A 167 17.54 18.36 -0.93
N GLN A 168 16.91 18.95 0.08
CA GLN A 168 16.50 18.24 1.30
C GLN A 168 15.33 17.29 1.04
N ALA A 169 14.33 17.72 0.26
CA ALA A 169 13.23 16.84 -0.17
C ALA A 169 13.73 15.68 -1.06
N LYS A 170 14.64 15.96 -1.99
CA LYS A 170 15.24 14.93 -2.86
C LYS A 170 16.11 13.95 -2.07
N ARG A 171 16.88 14.45 -1.09
CA ARG A 171 17.70 13.63 -0.20
C ARG A 171 16.83 12.72 0.68
N GLU A 172 15.70 13.21 1.18
CA GLU A 172 14.75 12.41 1.96
C GLU A 172 14.10 11.30 1.11
N GLU A 173 13.73 11.59 -0.13
CA GLU A 173 13.18 10.59 -1.05
C GLU A 173 14.23 9.53 -1.46
N GLU A 174 15.47 9.94 -1.74
CA GLU A 174 16.57 9.02 -2.04
C GLU A 174 16.87 8.10 -0.86
N LEU A 175 16.84 8.62 0.37
CA LEU A 175 17.10 7.84 1.59
C LEU A 175 16.00 6.81 1.85
N ARG A 176 14.72 7.17 1.62
CA ARG A 176 13.59 6.22 1.67
C ARG A 176 13.75 5.09 0.65
N LYS A 177 14.17 5.42 -0.57
CA LYS A 177 14.37 4.45 -1.65
C LYS A 177 15.58 3.55 -1.39
N GLU A 178 16.64 4.09 -0.78
CA GLU A 178 17.82 3.34 -0.39
C GLU A 178 17.52 2.38 0.78
N GLU A 179 16.71 2.78 1.77
CA GLU A 179 16.25 1.89 2.82
C GLU A 179 15.42 0.72 2.28
N GLU A 180 14.47 0.97 1.39
CA GLU A 180 13.68 -0.09 0.74
C GLU A 180 14.58 -1.03 -0.07
N ARG A 181 15.54 -0.47 -0.83
CA ARG A 181 16.51 -1.25 -1.61
C ARG A 181 17.45 -2.07 -0.73
N LYS A 182 17.92 -1.51 0.38
CA LYS A 182 18.79 -2.17 1.35
C LYS A 182 18.04 -3.30 2.06
N LYS A 183 16.79 -3.07 2.47
CA LYS A 183 15.93 -4.09 3.06
C LYS A 183 15.69 -5.24 2.08
N ALA A 184 15.40 -4.95 0.82
CA ALA A 184 15.23 -5.97 -0.22
C ALA A 184 16.54 -6.75 -0.51
N ALA A 185 17.70 -6.07 -0.46
CA ALA A 185 19.00 -6.73 -0.65
C ALA A 185 19.36 -7.63 0.56
N ASP A 186 19.10 -7.17 1.79
CA ASP A 186 19.32 -7.94 3.00
C ASP A 186 18.38 -9.17 3.07
N GLU A 187 17.13 -9.03 2.63
CA GLU A 187 16.18 -10.15 2.54
C GLU A 187 16.63 -11.18 1.50
N ARG A 188 17.08 -10.74 0.32
CA ARG A 188 17.68 -11.64 -0.69
C ARG A 188 18.93 -12.34 -0.18
N ARG A 189 19.82 -11.61 0.51
CA ARG A 189 21.04 -12.19 1.08
C ARG A 189 20.72 -13.25 2.14
N LYS A 190 19.77 -12.98 3.04
CA LYS A 190 19.31 -13.96 4.04
C LYS A 190 18.75 -15.22 3.40
N PHE A 191 17.90 -15.05 2.37
CA PHE A 191 17.34 -16.19 1.65
C PHE A 191 18.42 -17.03 0.94
N GLU A 192 19.43 -16.37 0.36
CA GLU A 192 20.55 -17.06 -0.28
C GLU A 192 21.46 -17.77 0.74
N GLU A 193 21.75 -17.14 1.87
CA GLU A 193 22.50 -17.73 3.00
C GLU A 193 21.77 -18.96 3.56
N GLU A 194 20.46 -18.87 3.80
CA GLU A 194 19.64 -19.98 4.29
C GLU A 194 19.61 -21.15 3.29
N ARG A 195 19.50 -20.85 1.99
CA ARG A 195 19.54 -21.86 0.94
C ARG A 195 20.91 -22.56 0.87
N MET A 196 22.00 -21.79 0.95
CA MET A 196 23.35 -22.36 0.97
C MET A 196 23.62 -23.18 2.24
N GLU A 197 23.10 -22.76 3.39
CA GLU A 197 23.26 -23.49 4.64
C GLU A 197 22.51 -24.83 4.61
N LEU A 198 21.32 -24.86 4.02
CA LEU A 198 20.57 -26.10 3.82
C LEU A 198 21.32 -27.08 2.89
N GLU A 199 21.86 -26.57 1.78
CA GLU A 199 22.67 -27.37 0.85
C GLU A 199 23.95 -27.89 1.51
N ARG A 200 24.64 -27.06 2.30
CA ARG A 200 25.84 -27.45 3.05
C ARG A 200 25.52 -28.51 4.10
N LEU A 201 24.43 -28.35 4.85
CA LEU A 201 24.01 -29.33 5.84
C LEU A 201 23.62 -30.67 5.20
N GLU A 202 22.95 -30.63 4.04
CA GLU A 202 22.66 -31.82 3.26
C GLU A 202 23.94 -32.51 2.78
N GLN A 203 24.91 -31.74 2.28
CA GLN A 203 26.19 -32.28 1.84
C GLN A 203 26.99 -32.87 3.00
N GLU A 204 27.07 -32.20 4.14
CA GLU A 204 27.71 -32.72 5.35
C GLU A 204 27.04 -34.02 5.83
N ASN A 205 25.71 -34.10 5.76
CA ASN A 205 24.99 -35.33 6.09
C ASN A 205 25.26 -36.46 5.09
N ARG A 206 25.36 -36.15 3.79
CA ARG A 206 25.77 -37.12 2.77
C ARG A 206 27.19 -37.60 3.03
N GLU A 207 28.13 -36.68 3.27
CA GLU A 207 29.52 -37.00 3.58
C GLU A 207 29.67 -37.81 4.87
N LYS A 208 28.89 -37.50 5.92
CA LYS A 208 28.84 -38.33 7.14
C LYS A 208 28.41 -39.76 6.83
N ARG A 209 27.35 -39.95 6.06
CA ARG A 209 26.91 -41.30 5.62
C ARG A 209 27.96 -42.01 4.77
N TYR A 210 28.69 -41.29 3.91
CA TYR A 210 29.79 -41.87 3.14
C TYR A 210 30.95 -42.27 4.05
N ARG A 211 31.33 -41.41 5.00
CA ARG A 211 32.43 -41.64 5.93
C ARG A 211 32.13 -42.78 6.91
N GLU A 212 30.88 -42.93 7.34
CA GLU A 212 30.42 -44.07 8.12
C GLU A 212 30.49 -45.37 7.32
N ARG A 213 29.98 -45.38 6.08
CA ARG A 213 30.10 -46.55 5.18
C ARG A 213 31.55 -46.91 4.88
N GLU A 214 32.42 -45.93 4.68
CA GLU A 214 33.85 -46.15 4.44
C GLU A 214 34.52 -46.80 5.65
N LYS A 215 34.19 -46.35 6.88
CA LYS A 215 34.65 -47.00 8.12
C LYS A 215 34.14 -48.43 8.24
N GLU A 216 32.87 -48.69 7.96
CA GLU A 216 32.31 -50.04 7.98
C GLU A 216 33.03 -50.95 6.96
N ILE A 217 33.31 -50.45 5.75
CA ILE A 217 34.06 -51.19 4.73
C ILE A 217 35.49 -51.46 5.18
N GLU A 218 36.17 -50.48 5.78
CA GLU A 218 37.54 -50.63 6.27
C GLU A 218 37.62 -51.59 7.46
N GLU A 219 36.67 -51.52 8.39
CA GLU A 219 36.54 -52.51 9.48
C GLU A 219 36.27 -53.92 8.95
N HIS A 220 35.39 -54.07 7.96
CA HIS A 220 35.13 -55.35 7.30
C HIS A 220 36.38 -55.88 6.59
N ARG A 221 37.10 -55.02 5.86
CA ARG A 221 38.36 -55.39 5.18
C ARG A 221 39.43 -55.81 6.18
N LYS A 222 39.55 -55.11 7.30
CA LYS A 222 40.51 -55.44 8.36
C LYS A 222 40.17 -56.77 9.03
N LYS A 223 38.89 -57.02 9.35
CA LYS A 223 38.44 -58.32 9.87
C LYS A 223 38.78 -59.46 8.92
N LEU A 224 38.56 -59.28 7.62
CA LEU A 224 38.89 -60.29 6.60
C LEU A 224 40.40 -60.57 6.55
N GLN A 225 41.24 -59.54 6.66
CA GLN A 225 42.70 -59.69 6.74
C GLN A 225 43.15 -60.37 8.03
N GLU A 226 42.58 -60.01 9.18
CA GLU A 226 42.87 -60.66 10.46
C GLU A 226 42.42 -62.13 10.44
N GLU A 227 41.29 -62.45 9.81
CA GLU A 227 40.81 -63.82 9.61
C GLU A 227 41.73 -64.62 8.68
N GLU A 228 42.18 -64.02 7.57
CA GLU A 228 43.13 -64.63 6.64
C GLU A 228 44.49 -64.88 7.32
N GLU A 229 45.03 -63.92 8.08
CA GLU A 229 46.27 -64.07 8.84
C GLU A 229 46.12 -65.11 9.97
N ALA A 230 44.97 -65.16 10.65
CA ALA A 230 44.67 -66.20 11.62
C ALA A 230 44.60 -67.59 10.97
N ARG A 231 44.02 -67.68 9.76
CA ARG A 231 43.97 -68.92 8.98
C ARG A 231 45.35 -69.35 8.51
N GLU A 232 46.20 -68.41 8.08
CA GLU A 232 47.60 -68.67 7.73
C GLU A 232 48.41 -69.12 8.96
N LYS A 233 48.21 -68.51 10.12
CA LYS A 233 48.83 -68.94 11.39
C LYS A 233 48.35 -70.32 11.84
N GLN A 234 47.08 -70.67 11.62
CA GLN A 234 46.56 -72.02 11.85
C GLN A 234 47.17 -73.02 10.86
N GLN A 235 47.36 -72.62 9.60
CA GLN A 235 47.98 -73.45 8.56
C GLN A 235 49.50 -73.64 8.77
N ASN A 236 50.18 -72.67 9.38
CA ASN A 236 51.61 -72.71 9.71
C ASN A 236 51.93 -73.30 11.11
N GLN A 237 50.95 -73.82 11.85
CA GLN A 237 51.24 -74.68 13.00
C GLN A 237 51.73 -76.07 12.53
N PRO A 238 52.74 -76.66 13.16
CA PRO A 238 53.20 -78.00 12.78
C PRO A 238 52.10 -79.02 13.06
N PRO A 239 51.87 -80.00 12.17
CA PRO A 239 50.81 -80.98 12.35
C PRO A 239 51.08 -81.83 13.59
N ALA A 240 50.28 -81.65 14.64
CA ALA A 240 50.07 -82.73 15.61
C ALA A 240 49.31 -83.86 14.90
N ALA A 241 49.83 -85.07 15.08
CA ALA A 241 49.51 -86.25 14.29
C ALA A 241 48.01 -86.59 14.20
N SER A 242 47.56 -86.76 12.95
CA SER A 242 46.58 -87.71 12.42
C SER A 242 45.33 -88.06 13.24
N ASP A 243 44.16 -87.76 12.66
CA ASP A 243 43.05 -88.71 12.54
C ASP A 243 42.27 -88.43 11.24
N PRO A 244 42.13 -89.35 10.27
CA PRO A 244 41.35 -89.13 9.06
C PRO A 244 39.92 -89.62 9.26
N ASN A 245 39.02 -88.75 9.69
CA ASN A 245 37.59 -88.99 9.54
C ASN A 245 36.80 -87.68 9.53
N MET A 246 35.89 -87.55 8.56
CA MET A 246 34.87 -86.51 8.36
C MET A 246 35.11 -85.58 7.15
N GLU A 247 35.14 -86.17 5.95
CA GLU A 247 34.50 -85.53 4.79
C GLU A 247 33.01 -85.87 4.87
N ASP A 248 32.15 -84.85 5.01
CA ASP A 248 30.74 -84.78 4.54
C ASP A 248 29.84 -83.88 5.41
N LEU A 249 30.16 -82.59 5.55
CA LEU A 249 29.24 -81.57 6.12
C LEU A 249 29.35 -80.19 5.41
N GLY A 250 30.11 -80.10 4.32
CA GLY A 250 30.43 -78.84 3.63
C GLY A 250 29.60 -78.55 2.37
N LEU A 251 28.74 -79.48 1.96
CA LEU A 251 27.92 -79.35 0.76
C LEU A 251 26.53 -78.78 1.08
N ASP A 252 25.91 -79.15 2.21
CA ASP A 252 24.59 -78.64 2.61
C ASP A 252 24.55 -77.13 2.90
N LYS A 253 25.63 -76.57 3.45
CA LYS A 253 25.65 -75.15 3.84
C LYS A 253 25.71 -74.21 2.62
N LYS A 254 26.46 -74.61 1.58
CA LYS A 254 26.55 -73.88 0.31
C LYS A 254 25.30 -74.05 -0.56
N GLU A 255 24.62 -75.20 -0.47
CA GLU A 255 23.31 -75.36 -1.12
C GLU A 255 22.24 -74.48 -0.45
N SER A 256 22.25 -74.33 0.88
CA SER A 256 21.29 -73.47 1.57
C SER A 256 21.43 -71.96 1.26
N GLU A 257 22.66 -71.45 1.13
CA GLU A 257 22.90 -70.03 0.79
C GLU A 257 22.55 -69.72 -0.69
N VAL A 258 22.74 -70.69 -1.59
CA VAL A 258 22.37 -70.56 -3.01
C VAL A 258 20.85 -70.67 -3.21
N GLU A 259 20.16 -71.43 -2.35
CA GLU A 259 18.70 -71.58 -2.38
C GLU A 259 17.98 -70.36 -1.77
N GLU A 260 18.52 -69.77 -0.69
CA GLU A 260 18.02 -68.52 -0.10
C GLU A 260 18.18 -67.32 -1.06
N ALA A 261 19.32 -67.23 -1.76
CA ALA A 261 19.54 -66.19 -2.77
C ALA A 261 18.60 -66.31 -3.99
N LYS A 262 18.16 -67.53 -4.34
CA LYS A 262 17.16 -67.76 -5.42
C LYS A 262 15.74 -67.35 -5.00
N ALA A 263 15.36 -67.50 -3.74
CA ALA A 263 14.04 -67.14 -3.24
C ALA A 263 13.78 -65.62 -3.25
N ILE A 264 14.81 -64.80 -2.98
CA ILE A 264 14.70 -63.33 -3.00
C ILE A 264 14.53 -62.81 -4.44
N ILE A 265 15.17 -63.44 -5.43
CA ILE A 265 15.03 -63.05 -6.85
C ILE A 265 13.68 -63.50 -7.43
N ALA A 266 13.13 -64.62 -6.96
CA ALA A 266 11.82 -65.13 -7.37
C ALA A 266 10.65 -64.29 -6.83
N SER A 267 10.77 -63.73 -5.62
CA SER A 267 9.74 -62.84 -5.05
C SER A 267 9.74 -61.42 -5.66
N GLY A 268 10.83 -61.01 -6.33
CA GLY A 268 10.96 -59.70 -6.98
C GLY A 268 10.50 -59.64 -8.45
N LYS A 269 10.04 -60.74 -9.06
CA LYS A 269 9.70 -60.81 -10.50
C LYS A 269 8.32 -61.42 -10.77
N GLY A 270 7.28 -60.63 -10.48
CA GLY A 270 5.90 -60.83 -10.92
C GLY A 270 5.02 -59.83 -10.18
N GLY A 271 4.64 -58.66 -10.70
CA GLY A 271 4.31 -58.29 -12.07
C GLY A 271 2.93 -57.64 -12.02
N LYS A 272 2.84 -56.34 -12.33
CA LYS A 272 1.70 -55.73 -13.03
C LYS A 272 2.00 -54.28 -13.40
N GLY A 273 2.53 -54.12 -14.62
CA GLY A 273 2.21 -52.95 -15.41
C GLY A 273 0.85 -53.14 -16.07
N ILE A 274 0.27 -51.99 -16.46
CA ILE A 274 -0.77 -51.73 -17.48
C ILE A 274 -1.99 -51.01 -16.88
N GLY A 275 -2.18 -49.77 -17.32
CA GLY A 275 -3.39 -48.98 -17.08
C GLY A 275 -3.29 -47.54 -17.58
N ARG A 276 -2.78 -47.32 -18.79
CA ARG A 276 -2.90 -46.05 -19.52
C ARG A 276 -4.37 -45.89 -19.92
N LYS A 277 -5.05 -44.84 -19.45
CA LYS A 277 -6.30 -44.33 -20.02
C LYS A 277 -6.15 -42.83 -20.23
N GLU A 278 -5.95 -42.48 -21.49
CA GLU A 278 -6.35 -41.20 -22.07
C GLU A 278 -7.86 -41.26 -22.28
N GLU A 279 -8.59 -40.27 -21.77
CA GLU A 279 -9.88 -39.81 -22.30
C GLU A 279 -9.81 -38.27 -22.28
N GLY A 280 -9.83 -37.65 -23.48
CA GLY A 280 -10.31 -36.26 -23.68
C GLY A 280 -11.82 -36.21 -23.43
N GLU A 281 -12.53 -35.09 -23.43
CA GLU A 281 -12.44 -33.83 -24.16
C GLU A 281 -13.37 -32.83 -23.44
N ASP A 282 -13.29 -31.56 -23.85
CA ASP A 282 -14.08 -30.35 -23.49
C ASP A 282 -13.74 -29.56 -22.21
#